data_AF-A0A813LUY0-F1
#
_entry.id   AF-A0A813LUY0-F1
#
_cell.length_a   1.000
_cell.length_b   1.000
_cell.length_c   1.000
_cell.angle_alpha   90.00
_cell.angle_beta   90.00
_cell.angle_gamma   90.00
#
_symmetry.space_group_name_H-M   'P 1'
#
loop_
_entity.id
_entity.type
_entity.pdbx_description
1 polymer ?
#
loop_
_entity_poly.entity_id
_entity_poly.type
_entity_poly.pdbx_seq_one_letter_code
_entity_poly.pdbx_strand_id
1 'polypeptide(L)'
;MKGDFDLETAMAVNVKVQSSLYKAMLEHGVFLEGSILKTNMVNPGLSCPQSYTVEQIAEANIRTLKRVMPVAIRGVNFLSGGQRLEDAAARLSAMNKQKGNSPWNISFSWSAALQFPLFDLCKGKGG
;
A
#
# COMPACT_ATOMS: atom_id res chain seq x y z
N MET A 1 -5.49 4.74 -8.62
CA MET A 1 -4.47 5.70 -9.12
C MET A 1 -5.02 6.63 -10.19
N LYS A 2 -5.77 6.16 -11.20
CA LYS A 2 -6.43 7.08 -12.15
C LYS A 2 -7.44 7.98 -11.44
N GLY A 3 -7.42 9.28 -11.73
CA GLY A 3 -8.27 10.30 -11.10
C GLY A 3 -7.45 11.51 -10.64
N ASP A 4 -8.16 12.55 -10.20
CA ASP A 4 -7.65 13.85 -9.74
C ASP A 4 -7.81 14.07 -8.23
N PHE A 5 -8.26 13.05 -7.50
CA PHE A 5 -8.49 13.10 -6.07
C PHE A 5 -7.21 13.35 -5.25
N ASP A 6 -7.38 14.06 -4.14
CA ASP A 6 -6.30 14.36 -3.20
C ASP A 6 -6.00 13.18 -2.26
N LEU A 7 -4.94 13.34 -1.46
CA LEU A 7 -4.48 12.29 -0.56
C LEU A 7 -5.49 11.98 0.55
N GLU A 8 -6.18 13.00 1.06
CA GLU A 8 -7.20 12.83 2.12
C GLU A 8 -8.42 12.06 1.62
N THR A 9 -8.88 12.33 0.40
CA THR A 9 -9.95 11.56 -0.26
C THR A 9 -9.52 10.11 -0.43
N ALA A 10 -8.28 9.87 -0.88
CA ALA A 10 -7.75 8.51 -1.00
C ALA A 10 -7.73 7.78 0.35
N MET A 11 -7.30 8.45 1.42
CA MET A 11 -7.33 7.90 2.79
C MET A 11 -8.75 7.55 3.21
N ALA A 12 -9.71 8.47 3.05
CA ALA A 12 -11.10 8.27 3.46
C ALA A 12 -11.74 7.05 2.77
N VAL A 13 -11.51 6.90 1.46
CA VAL A 13 -12.00 5.75 0.68
C VAL A 13 -11.34 4.45 1.15
N ASN A 14 -10.02 4.45 1.38
CA ASN A 14 -9.32 3.25 1.87
C ASN A 14 -9.80 2.82 3.25
N VAL A 15 -10.02 3.78 4.16
CA VAL A 15 -10.63 3.51 5.47
C VAL A 15 -11.98 2.83 5.29
N LYS A 16 -12.89 3.40 4.50
CA LYS A 16 -14.23 2.85 4.28
C LYS A 16 -14.20 1.42 3.70
N VAL A 17 -13.37 1.19 2.70
CA VAL A 17 -13.26 -0.11 2.02
C VAL A 17 -12.67 -1.16 2.96
N GLN A 18 -11.55 -0.84 3.63
CA GLN A 18 -10.90 -1.79 4.54
C GLN A 18 -11.76 -2.08 5.78
N SER A 19 -12.47 -1.08 6.34
CA SER A 19 -13.44 -1.32 7.41
C SER A 19 -14.55 -2.28 6.99
N SER A 20 -15.06 -2.14 5.77
CA SER A 20 -16.08 -3.05 5.23
C SER A 20 -15.54 -4.47 5.03
N LEU A 21 -14.29 -4.59 4.56
CA LEU A 21 -13.60 -5.88 4.43
C LEU A 21 -13.47 -6.57 5.78
N TYR A 22 -12.95 -5.88 6.80
CA TYR A 22 -12.74 -6.50 8.11
C TYR A 22 -14.06 -6.83 8.82
N LYS A 23 -15.10 -6.00 8.64
CA LYS A 23 -16.44 -6.34 9.10
C LYS A 23 -16.93 -7.66 8.49
N ALA A 24 -16.82 -7.80 7.16
CA ALA A 24 -17.23 -9.03 6.48
C ALA A 24 -16.38 -10.24 6.93
N MET A 25 -15.06 -10.08 7.09
CA MET A 25 -14.19 -11.14 7.60
C MET A 25 -14.64 -11.64 8.97
N LEU A 26 -15.01 -10.73 9.88
CA LEU A 26 -15.54 -11.09 11.20
C LEU A 26 -16.90 -11.78 11.10
N GLU A 27 -17.82 -11.27 10.29
CA GLU A 27 -19.16 -11.85 10.07
C GLU A 27 -19.10 -13.28 9.51
N HIS A 28 -18.06 -13.59 8.73
CA HIS A 28 -17.83 -14.92 8.16
C HIS A 28 -16.90 -15.81 8.99
N GLY A 29 -16.50 -15.40 10.19
CA GLY A 29 -15.66 -16.21 11.08
C GLY A 29 -14.25 -16.46 10.56
N VAL A 30 -13.70 -15.52 9.77
CA VAL A 30 -12.34 -15.65 9.23
C VAL A 30 -11.30 -15.59 10.36
N PHE A 31 -10.36 -16.53 10.37
CA PHE A 31 -9.22 -16.53 11.28
C PHE A 31 -8.22 -15.42 10.90
N LEU A 32 -8.26 -14.31 11.63
CA LEU A 32 -7.50 -13.10 11.29
C LEU A 32 -5.99 -13.30 11.47
N GLU A 33 -5.56 -14.06 12.46
CA GLU A 33 -4.16 -14.35 12.75
C GLU A 33 -3.49 -15.16 11.65
N GLY A 34 -4.26 -15.95 10.89
CA GLY A 34 -3.81 -16.68 9.70
C GLY A 34 -3.88 -15.87 8.40
N SER A 35 -4.27 -14.60 8.47
CA SER A 35 -4.49 -13.74 7.30
C SER A 35 -3.35 -12.73 7.09
N ILE A 36 -3.14 -12.33 5.83
CA ILE A 36 -2.27 -11.21 5.44
C ILE A 36 -3.09 -10.26 4.57
N LEU A 37 -3.00 -8.96 4.83
CA LEU A 37 -3.64 -7.95 3.97
C LEU A 37 -2.74 -7.65 2.77
N LYS A 38 -3.25 -7.80 1.55
CA LYS A 38 -2.65 -7.21 0.36
C LYS A 38 -3.47 -6.01 -0.09
N THR A 39 -2.88 -4.81 -0.06
CA THR A 39 -3.60 -3.56 -0.34
C THR A 39 -2.80 -2.64 -1.25
N ASN A 40 -3.47 -1.71 -1.93
CA ASN A 40 -2.83 -0.55 -2.55
C ASN A 40 -2.19 0.36 -1.49
N MET A 41 -1.15 1.09 -1.89
CA MET A 41 -0.72 2.28 -1.16
C MET A 41 -1.78 3.36 -1.32
N VAL A 42 -2.03 4.11 -0.24
CA VAL A 42 -2.80 5.34 -0.26
C VAL A 42 -1.93 6.40 -0.93
N ASN A 43 -2.35 6.86 -2.10
CA ASN A 43 -1.65 7.83 -2.94
C ASN A 43 -2.68 8.82 -3.49
N PRO A 44 -2.30 10.06 -3.83
CA PRO A 44 -3.16 10.93 -4.62
C PRO A 44 -3.43 10.32 -6.00
N GLY A 45 -4.46 10.83 -6.65
CA GLY A 45 -4.73 10.55 -8.05
C GLY A 45 -3.56 10.98 -8.95
N LEU A 46 -3.34 10.29 -10.06
CA LEU A 46 -2.30 10.62 -11.03
C LEU A 46 -2.46 12.02 -11.64
N SER A 47 -3.69 12.53 -11.70
CA SER A 47 -4.03 13.85 -12.21
C SER A 47 -4.28 14.86 -11.08
N CYS A 48 -3.92 14.53 -9.83
CA CYS A 48 -4.08 15.44 -8.70
C CYS A 48 -3.17 16.67 -8.91
N PRO A 49 -3.69 17.90 -8.83
CA PRO A 49 -2.88 19.11 -9.00
C PRO A 49 -1.91 19.35 -7.82
N GLN A 50 -2.18 18.72 -6.67
CA GLN A 50 -1.34 18.82 -5.48
C GLN A 50 -0.28 17.73 -5.45
N SER A 51 0.97 18.13 -5.26
CA SER A 51 2.08 17.21 -5.01
C SER A 51 2.22 16.90 -3.51
N TYR A 52 2.64 15.68 -3.20
CA TYR A 52 2.92 15.22 -1.83
C TYR A 52 4.30 14.60 -1.74
N THR A 53 4.97 14.80 -0.61
CA THR A 53 6.26 14.16 -0.34
C THR A 53 6.08 12.67 -0.02
N VAL A 54 7.18 11.92 -0.12
CA VAL A 54 7.22 10.50 0.26
C VAL A 54 6.79 10.31 1.72
N GLU A 55 7.20 11.23 2.60
CA GLU A 55 6.90 11.22 4.03
C GLU A 55 5.41 11.48 4.31
N GLN A 56 4.80 12.42 3.58
CA GLN A 56 3.36 12.71 3.70
C GLN A 56 2.51 11.51 3.25
N ILE A 57 2.91 10.87 2.15
CA ILE A 57 2.27 9.64 1.65
C ILE A 57 2.45 8.51 2.67
N ALA A 58 3.65 8.34 3.22
CA ALA A 58 3.91 7.31 4.24
C ALA A 58 3.04 7.51 5.48
N GLU A 59 2.95 8.75 6.00
CA GLU A 59 2.13 9.06 7.18
C GLU A 59 0.65 8.79 6.90
N ALA A 60 0.14 9.17 5.72
CA ALA A 60 -1.22 8.87 5.29
C ALA A 60 -1.53 7.37 5.29
N ASN A 61 -0.58 6.55 4.82
CA ASN A 61 -0.72 5.09 4.83
C ASN A 61 -0.71 4.53 6.27
N ILE A 62 0.26 4.93 7.10
CA ILE A 62 0.33 4.48 8.50
C ILE A 62 -0.92 4.88 9.27
N ARG A 63 -1.40 6.12 9.10
CA ARG A 63 -2.63 6.61 9.72
C ARG A 63 -3.87 5.85 9.24
N THR A 64 -3.90 5.45 7.97
CA THR A 64 -4.97 4.59 7.44
C THR A 64 -4.97 3.23 8.13
N LEU A 65 -3.82 2.54 8.18
CA LEU A 65 -3.71 1.25 8.88
C LEU A 65 -4.11 1.37 10.36
N LYS A 66 -3.65 2.41 11.06
CA LYS A 66 -4.03 2.71 12.45
C LYS A 66 -5.53 2.88 12.69
N ARG A 67 -6.28 3.32 11.68
CA ARG A 67 -7.73 3.52 11.79
C ARG A 67 -8.53 2.23 11.62
N VAL A 68 -8.03 1.26 10.85
CA VAL A 68 -8.87 0.14 10.37
C VAL A 68 -8.27 -1.24 10.53
N MET A 69 -6.95 -1.39 10.56
CA MET A 69 -6.30 -2.70 10.53
C MET A 69 -6.39 -3.37 11.91
N PRO A 70 -7.03 -4.55 12.04
CA PRO A 70 -7.04 -5.30 13.28
C PRO A 70 -5.62 -5.68 13.70
N VAL A 71 -5.34 -5.62 15.01
CA VAL A 71 -4.03 -6.01 15.57
C VAL A 71 -3.72 -7.50 15.38
N ALA A 72 -4.75 -8.33 15.21
CA ALA A 72 -4.62 -9.77 14.96
C ALA A 72 -3.97 -10.10 13.61
N ILE A 73 -4.19 -9.25 12.59
CA ILE A 73 -3.57 -9.44 11.27
C ILE A 73 -2.14 -8.90 11.33
N ARG A 74 -1.14 -9.78 11.31
CA ARG A 74 0.26 -9.40 11.54
C ARG A 74 0.98 -8.79 10.34
N GLY A 75 0.49 -9.00 9.12
CA GLY A 75 1.18 -8.58 7.90
C GLY A 75 0.33 -7.74 6.97
N VAL A 76 0.93 -6.69 6.43
CA VAL A 76 0.41 -5.93 5.29
C VAL A 76 1.44 -5.89 4.16
N ASN A 77 1.03 -6.32 2.98
CA ASN A 77 1.83 -6.33 1.77
C ASN A 77 1.28 -5.33 0.75
N PHE A 78 2.03 -4.28 0.47
CA PHE A 78 1.62 -3.29 -0.52
C PHE A 78 1.87 -3.77 -1.95
N LEU A 79 0.87 -3.62 -2.82
CA LEU A 79 1.05 -3.75 -4.27
C LEU A 79 1.72 -2.49 -4.85
N SER A 80 2.43 -2.63 -5.98
CA SER A 80 3.13 -1.50 -6.60
C SER A 80 2.17 -0.57 -7.36
N GLY A 81 1.06 -1.09 -7.87
CA GLY A 81 -0.04 -0.27 -8.43
C GLY A 81 0.31 0.49 -9.71
N GLY A 82 1.37 0.11 -10.43
CA GLY A 82 1.87 0.83 -11.61
C GLY A 82 2.83 1.97 -11.28
N GLN A 83 3.21 2.14 -10.01
CA GLN A 83 4.32 3.01 -9.62
C GLN A 83 5.64 2.49 -10.17
N ARG A 84 6.58 3.40 -10.41
CA ARG A 84 7.98 3.04 -10.65
C ARG A 84 8.57 2.35 -9.42
N LEU A 85 9.59 1.53 -9.63
CA LEU A 85 10.26 0.80 -8.55
C LEU A 85 10.80 1.75 -7.48
N GLU A 86 11.46 2.83 -7.90
CA GLU A 86 12.10 3.78 -6.99
C GLU A 86 11.07 4.47 -6.09
N ASP A 87 9.93 4.88 -6.65
CA ASP A 87 8.85 5.53 -5.91
C ASP A 87 8.19 4.58 -4.91
N ALA A 88 7.88 3.35 -5.35
CA ALA A 88 7.29 2.34 -4.48
C ALA A 88 8.23 1.95 -3.33
N ALA A 89 9.53 1.80 -3.62
CA ALA A 89 10.54 1.49 -2.63
C ALA A 89 10.76 2.63 -1.63
N ALA A 90 10.84 3.88 -2.09
CA ALA A 90 10.99 5.04 -1.22
C ALA A 90 9.81 5.18 -0.25
N ARG A 91 8.57 5.04 -0.74
CA ARG A 91 7.35 5.09 0.08
C ARG A 91 7.29 3.95 1.09
N LEU A 92 7.60 2.73 0.68
CA LEU A 92 7.63 1.58 1.59
C LEU A 92 8.71 1.72 2.67
N SER A 93 9.87 2.26 2.32
CA SER A 93 10.95 2.55 3.28
C SER A 93 10.51 3.60 4.29
N ALA A 94 9.92 4.71 3.84
CA ALA A 94 9.41 5.76 4.71
C ALA A 94 8.31 5.26 5.66
N MET A 95 7.37 4.44 5.16
CA MET A 95 6.36 3.79 6.02
C MET A 95 7.02 2.97 7.12
N ASN A 96 8.03 2.15 6.80
CA ASN A 96 8.72 1.35 7.79
C ASN A 96 9.49 2.17 8.83
N LYS A 97 10.03 3.35 8.45
CA LYS A 97 10.66 4.29 9.39
C LYS A 97 9.63 4.98 10.30
N GLN A 98 8.44 5.29 9.78
CA GLN A 98 7.40 6.02 10.51
C GLN A 98 6.44 5.12 11.31
N LYS A 99 6.42 3.81 11.07
CA LYS A 99 5.45 2.89 11.71
C LYS A 99 5.54 2.87 13.25
N GLY A 100 6.70 3.24 13.83
CA GLY A 100 6.93 3.21 15.27
C GLY A 100 6.61 1.84 15.88
N ASN A 101 5.87 1.84 16.98
CA ASN A 101 5.46 0.62 17.70
C ASN A 101 4.24 -0.09 17.09
N SER A 102 3.85 0.23 15.84
CA SER A 102 2.74 -0.46 15.19
C SER A 102 3.01 -1.97 15.12
N PRO A 103 2.01 -2.82 15.44
CA PRO A 103 2.21 -4.27 15.62
C PRO A 103 2.33 -5.04 14.28
N TRP A 104 2.21 -4.33 13.15
CA TRP A 104 2.17 -4.89 11.82
C TRP A 104 3.55 -4.91 11.16
N ASN A 105 3.84 -6.02 10.49
CA ASN A 105 4.92 -6.11 9.52
C ASN A 105 4.46 -5.46 8.20
N ILE A 106 5.19 -4.44 7.74
CA ILE A 106 4.89 -3.70 6.51
C ILE A 106 5.88 -4.12 5.42
N SER A 107 5.37 -4.84 4.43
CA SER A 107 6.17 -5.40 3.34
C SER A 107 5.51 -5.15 1.97
N PHE A 108 6.02 -5.82 0.94
CA PHE A 108 5.58 -5.66 -0.45
C PHE A 108 5.07 -6.97 -1.06
N SER A 109 4.18 -6.83 -2.03
CA SER A 109 3.81 -7.89 -2.98
C SER A 109 3.76 -7.28 -4.38
N TRP A 110 4.95 -7.06 -4.95
CA TRP A 110 5.16 -6.38 -6.23
C TRP A 110 5.36 -7.38 -7.37
N SER A 111 4.83 -7.05 -8.54
CA SER A 111 5.08 -7.78 -9.79
C SER A 111 5.74 -6.81 -10.79
N ALA A 112 4.96 -6.03 -11.54
CA ALA A 112 5.44 -5.14 -12.60
C ALA A 112 6.63 -4.26 -12.19
N ALA A 113 6.61 -3.69 -10.97
CA ALA A 113 7.70 -2.82 -10.49
C ALA A 113 9.05 -3.56 -10.34
N LEU A 114 9.05 -4.86 -10.04
CA LEU A 114 10.27 -5.67 -9.97
C LEU A 114 10.64 -6.27 -11.33
N GLN A 115 9.64 -6.72 -12.10
CA GLN A 115 9.87 -7.52 -13.29
C GLN A 115 10.18 -6.67 -14.53
N PHE A 116 9.54 -5.52 -14.72
CA PHE A 116 9.72 -4.72 -15.95
C PHE A 116 11.15 -4.17 -16.12
N PRO A 117 11.81 -3.62 -15.08
CA PRO A 117 13.20 -3.20 -15.20
C PRO A 117 14.12 -4.36 -15.59
N LEU A 118 13.87 -5.55 -15.06
CA LEU A 118 14.63 -6.76 -15.43
C LEU A 118 14.38 -7.15 -16.89
N PHE A 119 13.12 -7.16 -17.34
CA PHE A 119 12.77 -7.47 -18.72
C PHE A 119 13.44 -6.51 -19.71
N ASP A 120 13.51 -5.22 -19.38
CA ASP A 120 14.19 -4.22 -20.21
C ASP A 120 15.69 -4.50 -20.33
N LEU A 121 16.36 -4.96 -19.27
CA LEU A 121 17.77 -5.36 -19.30
C LEU A 121 18.04 -6.61 -20.15
N CYS A 122 17.02 -7.47 -20.29
CA CYS A 122 17.08 -8.71 -21.07
C CYS A 122 16.67 -8.52 -22.55
N LYS A 123 16.09 -7.38 -22.93
CA LYS A 123 15.71 -7.10 -24.32
C LYS A 123 16.93 -7.20 -25.24
N GLY A 124 16.80 -8.00 -26.30
CA GLY A 124 17.84 -8.18 -27.32
C GLY A 124 19.01 -9.09 -26.93
N LYS A 125 19.00 -9.66 -25.72
CA LYS A 125 19.99 -10.67 -25.29
C LYS A 125 19.42 -12.06 -25.54
N GLY A 126 19.48 -12.50 -26.79
CA GLY A 126 19.06 -13.84 -27.20
C GLY A 126 19.99 -14.91 -26.67
N GLY A 127 19.41 -15.92 -26.03
CA GLY A 127 19.92 -17.28 -25.87
C GLY A 127 18.83 -18.22 -26.34
#